data_AF-A0A2I0D8E8-F1
#
_entry.id   AF-A0A2I0D8E8-F1
#
_cell.length_a   1.000
_cell.length_b   1.000
_cell.length_c   1.000
_cell.angle_alpha   90.00
_cell.angle_beta   90.00
_cell.angle_gamma   90.00
#
_symmetry.space_group_name_H-M   'P 1'
#
loop_
_entity.id
_entity.type
_entity.pdbx_description
1 polymer ?
#
loop_
_entity_poly.entity_id
_entity_poly.type
_entity_poly.pdbx_seq_one_letter_code
_entity_poly.pdbx_strand_id
1 'polypeptide(L)'
;MKSATDFVTAFNNFDWTTFRASFTDDATIFYPFWNQAGRMQGKSELKTIWLTIFPEFVDTKNTRKLKINPKDINIQLYPQTAIVTFHLGNGVERLSRRTLVMVKENENWKIAHLHASSVSENKK
;
A
#
# COMPACT_ATOMS: atom_id res chain seq x y z
N MET A 1 -3.75 8.71 12.48
CA MET A 1 -3.26 7.79 11.42
C MET A 1 -2.99 8.52 10.10
N LYS A 2 -2.28 9.65 10.16
CA LYS A 2 -2.02 10.48 8.96
C LYS A 2 -1.34 9.69 7.84
N SER A 3 -0.44 8.76 8.19
CA SER A 3 0.30 7.94 7.24
C SER A 3 -0.51 6.97 6.40
N ALA A 4 -1.65 6.43 6.88
CA ALA A 4 -2.51 5.60 6.03
C ALA A 4 -3.19 6.43 4.93
N THR A 5 -3.61 7.66 5.28
CA THR A 5 -4.16 8.63 4.32
C THR A 5 -3.08 9.18 3.39
N ASP A 6 -1.90 9.52 3.93
CA ASP A 6 -0.75 9.98 3.16
C ASP A 6 -0.31 8.90 2.17
N PHE A 7 -0.29 7.63 2.57
CA PHE A 7 0.02 6.50 1.69
C PHE A 7 -0.92 6.45 0.49
N VAL A 8 -2.25 6.47 0.70
CA VAL A 8 -3.23 6.42 -0.40
C VAL A 8 -3.12 7.67 -1.29
N THR A 9 -2.94 8.84 -0.68
CA THR A 9 -2.84 10.12 -1.40
C THR A 9 -1.56 10.19 -2.24
N ALA A 10 -0.42 9.80 -1.66
CA ALA A 10 0.86 9.75 -2.35
C ALA A 10 0.83 8.74 -3.48
N PHE A 11 0.20 7.57 -3.27
CA PHE A 11 0.08 6.58 -4.32
C PHE A 11 -0.84 7.05 -5.46
N ASN A 12 -1.97 7.70 -5.15
CA ASN A 12 -2.82 8.32 -6.16
C ASN A 12 -2.10 9.36 -7.02
N ASN A 13 -1.11 10.03 -6.43
CA ASN A 13 -0.36 11.10 -7.07
C ASN A 13 0.99 10.70 -7.66
N PHE A 14 1.42 9.45 -7.45
CA PHE A 14 2.78 8.98 -7.71
C PHE A 14 3.87 9.84 -7.03
N ASP A 15 3.59 10.34 -5.82
CA ASP A 15 4.58 11.04 -5.00
C ASP A 15 5.48 10.04 -4.27
N TRP A 16 6.67 9.79 -4.84
CA TRP A 16 7.62 8.81 -4.31
C TRP A 16 8.09 9.14 -2.89
N THR A 17 8.35 10.41 -2.60
CA THR A 17 8.93 10.84 -1.32
C THR A 17 7.96 10.58 -0.19
N THR A 18 6.71 11.05 -0.33
CA THR A 18 5.66 10.84 0.68
C THR A 18 5.26 9.37 0.76
N PHE A 19 5.19 8.68 -0.38
CA PHE A 19 4.89 7.24 -0.43
C PHE A 19 5.91 6.44 0.39
N ARG A 20 7.22 6.62 0.12
CA ARG A 20 8.29 5.91 0.82
C ARG A 20 8.36 6.29 2.30
N ALA A 21 8.10 7.55 2.65
CA ALA A 21 8.11 8.02 4.03
C ALA A 21 7.01 7.38 4.89
N SER A 22 5.96 6.85 4.27
CA SER A 22 4.86 6.16 4.96
C SER A 22 5.26 4.80 5.55
N PHE A 23 6.41 4.23 5.18
CA PHE A 23 6.88 2.91 5.61
C PHE A 23 8.01 2.99 6.66
N THR A 24 8.08 2.00 7.56
CA THR A 24 9.26 1.75 8.39
C THR A 24 10.43 1.27 7.53
N ASP A 25 11.67 1.34 8.03
CA ASP A 25 12.85 0.96 7.25
C ASP A 25 12.91 -0.55 6.95
N ASP A 26 12.34 -1.35 7.85
CA ASP A 26 12.23 -2.81 7.83
C ASP A 26 10.87 -3.32 7.30
N ALA A 27 10.03 -2.43 6.76
CA ALA A 27 8.67 -2.77 6.37
C ALA A 27 8.61 -3.96 5.40
N THR A 28 7.59 -4.81 5.56
CA THR A 28 7.40 -5.97 4.68
C THR A 28 6.15 -5.86 3.83
N ILE A 29 6.16 -6.45 2.64
CA ILE A 29 5.01 -6.40 1.72
C ILE A 29 4.73 -7.77 1.11
N PHE A 30 3.45 -8.12 1.02
CA PHE A 30 2.94 -9.15 0.10
C PHE A 30 2.16 -8.47 -1.02
N TYR A 31 2.52 -8.76 -2.26
CA TYR A 31 1.85 -8.23 -3.45
C TYR A 31 0.72 -9.15 -3.91
N PRO A 32 -0.28 -8.60 -4.62
CA PRO A 32 -1.41 -9.39 -5.10
C PRO A 32 -1.08 -10.19 -6.37
N PHE A 33 0.19 -10.28 -6.78
CA PHE A 33 0.61 -10.86 -8.05
C PHE A 33 1.31 -12.21 -7.85
N TRP A 34 0.95 -13.21 -8.65
CA TRP A 34 1.52 -14.55 -8.54
C TRP A 34 3.03 -14.59 -8.81
N ASN A 35 3.50 -13.84 -9.80
CA ASN A 35 4.92 -13.68 -10.12
C ASN A 35 5.72 -12.96 -9.00
N GLN A 36 5.03 -12.52 -7.94
CA GLN A 36 5.63 -11.89 -6.78
C GLN A 36 4.95 -12.33 -5.47
N ALA A 37 4.70 -13.64 -5.36
CA ALA A 37 4.02 -14.23 -4.21
C ALA A 37 4.87 -14.24 -2.92
N GLY A 38 6.19 -14.04 -3.02
CA GLY A 38 7.10 -13.98 -1.88
C GLY A 38 6.94 -12.73 -1.03
N ARG A 39 7.38 -12.80 0.24
CA ARG A 39 7.48 -11.64 1.11
C ARG A 39 8.63 -10.77 0.63
N MET A 40 8.36 -9.48 0.49
CA MET A 40 9.39 -8.46 0.32
C MET A 40 9.77 -7.84 1.66
N GLN A 41 11.04 -7.46 1.83
CA GLN A 41 11.52 -6.91 3.09
C GLN A 41 12.42 -5.68 2.91
N GLY A 42 12.06 -4.62 3.63
CA GLY A 42 12.86 -3.41 3.76
C GLY A 42 12.75 -2.43 2.58
N LYS A 43 13.16 -1.18 2.84
CA LYS A 43 13.02 -0.08 1.87
C LYS A 43 13.83 -0.23 0.59
N SER A 44 14.95 -0.95 0.61
CA SER A 44 15.79 -1.14 -0.58
C SER A 44 15.06 -2.00 -1.62
N GLU A 45 14.54 -3.14 -1.19
CA GLU A 45 13.76 -4.03 -2.04
C GLU A 45 12.44 -3.38 -2.50
N LEU A 46 11.81 -2.61 -1.60
CA LEU A 46 10.63 -1.83 -1.91
C LEU A 46 10.91 -0.89 -3.09
N LYS A 47 12.01 -0.13 -3.09
CA LYS A 47 12.34 0.78 -4.20
C LYS A 47 12.47 0.04 -5.53
N THR A 48 13.27 -1.01 -5.59
CA THR A 48 13.56 -1.72 -6.87
C THR A 48 12.29 -2.26 -7.51
N ILE A 49 11.47 -2.94 -6.73
CA ILE A 49 10.27 -3.59 -7.25
C ILE A 49 9.17 -2.59 -7.52
N TRP A 50 8.96 -1.61 -6.64
CA TRP A 50 7.89 -0.64 -6.84
C TRP A 50 8.13 0.24 -8.05
N LEU A 51 9.38 0.63 -8.32
CA LEU A 51 9.72 1.38 -9.53
C LEU A 51 9.65 0.52 -10.80
N THR A 52 9.76 -0.80 -10.68
CA THR A 52 9.53 -1.73 -11.81
C THR A 52 8.04 -1.86 -12.13
N ILE A 53 7.18 -1.93 -11.12
CA ILE A 53 5.71 -2.08 -11.30
C ILE A 53 5.05 -0.73 -11.62
N PHE A 54 5.55 0.35 -11.03
CA PHE A 54 5.01 1.70 -11.13
C PHE A 54 6.14 2.68 -11.51
N PRO A 55 6.63 2.62 -12.77
CA PRO A 55 7.65 3.55 -13.26
C PRO A 55 7.20 5.03 -13.17
N GLU A 56 5.88 5.27 -13.09
CA GLU A 56 5.27 6.59 -12.91
C GLU A 56 5.78 7.37 -11.68
N PHE A 57 6.32 6.70 -10.67
CA PHE A 57 6.90 7.36 -9.49
C PHE A 57 8.16 8.17 -9.78
N VAL A 58 8.86 7.89 -10.89
CA VAL A 58 10.12 8.57 -11.25
C VAL A 58 10.04 9.29 -12.60
N ASP A 59 8.93 9.15 -13.32
CA ASP A 59 8.69 9.88 -14.56
C ASP A 59 8.22 11.31 -14.26
N THR A 60 9.09 12.29 -14.50
CA THR A 60 8.83 13.72 -14.27
C THR A 60 7.79 14.31 -15.22
N LYS A 61 7.46 13.61 -16.32
CA LYS A 61 6.41 14.01 -17.27
C LYS A 61 5.08 13.32 -17.00
N ASN A 62 5.02 12.42 -16.01
CA ASN A 62 3.82 11.67 -15.72
C ASN A 62 2.69 12.59 -15.23
N THR A 63 1.56 12.54 -15.93
CA THR A 63 0.32 13.25 -15.56
C THR A 63 -0.75 12.29 -15.04
N ARG A 64 -0.50 10.97 -15.08
CA ARG A 64 -1.43 9.94 -14.62
C ARG A 64 -1.68 10.11 -13.12
N LYS A 65 -2.94 10.02 -12.74
CA LYS A 65 -3.38 9.90 -11.35
C LYS A 65 -4.15 8.61 -11.18
N LEU A 66 -3.88 7.87 -10.11
CA LEU A 66 -4.75 6.77 -9.73
C LEU A 66 -6.00 7.32 -9.04
N LYS A 67 -7.07 6.53 -9.05
CA LYS A 67 -8.33 6.83 -8.36
C LYS A 67 -8.60 5.79 -7.29
N ILE A 68 -7.58 5.42 -6.52
CA ILE A 68 -7.70 4.52 -5.38
C ILE A 68 -8.61 5.20 -4.36
N ASN A 69 -9.75 4.58 -4.11
CA ASN A 69 -10.73 5.04 -3.14
C ASN A 69 -11.04 3.88 -2.19
N PRO A 70 -10.38 3.82 -1.01
CA PRO A 70 -10.63 2.79 -0.01
C PRO A 70 -12.11 2.74 0.37
N LYS A 71 -12.64 1.53 0.48
CA LYS A 71 -14.01 1.25 0.93
C LYS A 71 -13.97 0.48 2.24
N ASP A 72 -14.97 0.76 3.07
CA ASP A 72 -15.20 0.10 4.37
C ASP A 72 -13.93 0.04 5.22
N ILE A 73 -13.31 1.21 5.43
CA ILE A 73 -12.11 1.35 6.25
C ILE A 73 -12.45 0.95 7.68
N ASN A 74 -11.80 -0.09 8.17
CA ASN A 74 -11.84 -0.50 9.56
C ASN A 74 -10.47 -0.30 10.22
N ILE A 75 -10.48 0.22 11.44
CA ILE A 75 -9.27 0.57 12.18
C ILE A 75 -9.37 -0.03 13.57
N GLN A 76 -8.40 -0.87 13.91
CA GLN A 76 -8.23 -1.41 15.25
C GLN A 76 -6.98 -0.76 15.86
N LEU A 77 -7.17 -0.01 16.95
CA LEU A 77 -6.10 0.75 17.59
C LEU A 77 -5.63 0.05 18.87
N TYR A 78 -4.32 -0.09 18.99
CA TYR A 78 -3.58 -0.57 20.16
C TYR A 78 -2.56 0.51 20.56
N PRO A 79 -1.95 0.46 21.76
CA PRO A 79 -1.11 1.55 22.28
C PRO A 79 -0.01 2.05 21.32
N GLN A 80 0.70 1.13 20.66
CA GLN A 80 1.77 1.46 19.71
C GLN A 80 1.58 0.82 18.32
N THR A 81 0.39 0.28 18.06
CA THR A 81 0.11 -0.47 16.84
C THR A 81 -1.30 -0.17 16.36
N ALA A 82 -1.52 -0.17 15.05
CA ALA A 82 -2.85 -0.14 14.49
C ALA A 82 -2.97 -1.14 13.34
N ILE A 83 -4.12 -1.77 13.22
CA ILE A 83 -4.46 -2.61 12.07
C ILE A 83 -5.49 -1.83 11.25
N VAL A 84 -5.17 -1.53 10.00
CA VAL A 84 -6.05 -0.84 9.06
C VAL A 84 -6.41 -1.80 7.95
N THR A 85 -7.69 -2.11 7.80
CA THR A 85 -8.18 -2.98 6.72
C THR A 85 -9.18 -2.23 5.85
N PHE A 86 -9.09 -2.40 4.55
CA PHE A 86 -10.04 -1.84 3.59
C PHE A 86 -10.01 -2.65 2.30
N HIS A 87 -10.98 -2.40 1.42
CA HIS A 87 -10.98 -2.96 0.08
C HIS A 87 -11.10 -1.88 -1.00
N LEU A 88 -10.82 -2.29 -2.23
CA LEU A 88 -10.87 -1.50 -3.46
C LEU A 88 -11.72 -2.25 -4.48
N GLY A 89 -12.47 -1.49 -5.28
CA GLY A 89 -13.46 -2.02 -6.20
C GLY A 89 -14.85 -2.05 -5.58
N ASN A 90 -15.80 -2.63 -6.30
CA ASN A 90 -17.21 -2.77 -5.88
C ASN A 90 -17.59 -4.23 -5.59
N GLY A 91 -16.64 -5.16 -5.63
CA GLY A 91 -16.89 -6.58 -5.36
C GLY A 91 -17.63 -7.35 -6.44
N VAL A 92 -17.97 -6.72 -7.58
CA VAL A 92 -18.76 -7.36 -8.63
C VAL A 92 -17.89 -8.16 -9.60
N GLU A 93 -16.79 -7.59 -10.10
CA GLU A 93 -15.89 -8.29 -11.05
C GLU A 93 -14.48 -8.48 -10.50
N ARG A 94 -14.03 -7.54 -9.66
CA ARG A 94 -12.71 -7.54 -9.02
C ARG A 94 -12.82 -6.93 -7.64
N LEU A 95 -12.20 -7.59 -6.67
CA LEU A 95 -12.07 -7.09 -5.31
C LEU A 95 -10.60 -7.15 -4.90
N SER A 96 -10.04 -6.01 -4.52
CA SER A 96 -8.68 -5.95 -4.01
C SER A 96 -8.72 -5.56 -2.53
N ARG A 97 -8.06 -6.34 -1.67
CA ARG A 97 -8.09 -6.17 -0.21
C ARG A 97 -6.74 -5.70 0.28
N ARG A 98 -6.73 -4.83 1.29
CA ARG A 98 -5.52 -4.29 1.89
C ARG A 98 -5.59 -4.45 3.40
N THR A 99 -4.50 -4.93 3.97
CA THR A 99 -4.24 -4.88 5.41
C THR A 99 -2.94 -4.11 5.60
N LEU A 100 -2.99 -3.05 6.40
CA LEU A 100 -1.82 -2.33 6.87
C LEU A 100 -1.64 -2.63 8.36
N VAL A 101 -0.45 -3.07 8.74
CA VAL A 101 -0.01 -3.05 10.14
C VAL A 101 0.83 -1.80 10.31
N MET A 102 0.37 -0.94 11.20
CA MET A 102 0.98 0.34 11.50
C MET A 102 1.68 0.27 12.85
N VAL A 103 2.84 0.88 12.98
CA VAL A 103 3.54 1.09 14.26
C VAL A 103 3.74 2.58 14.50
N LYS A 104 3.81 2.99 15.77
CA LYS A 104 4.09 4.38 16.15
C LYS A 104 5.59 4.55 16.44
N GLU A 105 6.30 5.29 15.59
CA GLU A 105 7.72 5.64 15.73
C GLU A 105 7.89 7.15 15.89
N ASN A 106 8.52 7.62 16.97
CA ASN A 106 8.77 9.05 17.23
C ASN A 106 7.49 9.90 17.03
N GLU A 107 6.39 9.48 17.65
CA GLU A 107 5.05 10.09 17.52
C GLU A 107 4.39 10.01 16.12
N ASN A 108 5.05 9.38 15.15
CA ASN A 108 4.55 9.21 13.79
C ASN A 108 4.13 7.77 13.51
N TRP A 109 2.93 7.60 12.99
CA TRP A 109 2.48 6.29 12.52
C TRP A 109 3.19 5.94 11.21
N LYS A 110 3.69 4.70 11.06
CA LYS A 110 4.28 4.18 9.82
C LYS A 110 3.78 2.77 9.54
N ILE A 111 3.76 2.38 8.27
CA ILE A 111 3.40 1.04 7.80
C ILE A 111 4.61 0.13 8.02
N ALA A 112 4.46 -0.86 8.91
CA ALA A 112 5.43 -1.94 9.13
C ALA A 112 5.12 -3.17 8.26
N HIS A 113 3.85 -3.38 7.92
CA HIS A 113 3.46 -4.44 7.00
C HIS A 113 2.31 -4.00 6.09
N LEU A 114 2.42 -4.32 4.80
CA LEU A 114 1.32 -4.24 3.84
C LEU A 114 1.04 -5.63 3.27
N HIS A 115 -0.18 -6.12 3.47
CA HIS A 115 -0.68 -7.28 2.74
C HIS A 115 -1.66 -6.80 1.68
N ALA A 116 -1.36 -7.08 0.41
CA ALA A 116 -2.24 -6.84 -0.71
C ALA A 116 -2.64 -8.17 -1.36
N SER A 117 -3.95 -8.39 -1.49
CA SER A 117 -4.48 -9.50 -2.29
C SER A 117 -5.54 -8.99 -3.24
N SER A 118 -5.70 -9.68 -4.37
CA SER A 118 -6.78 -9.44 -5.31
C SER A 118 -7.47 -10.76 -5.59
N VAL A 119 -8.79 -10.71 -5.64
CA VAL A 119 -9.62 -11.81 -6.11
C VAL A 119 -10.44 -11.31 -7.29
N SER A 120 -10.52 -12.12 -8.32
CA SER A 120 -11.37 -11.88 -9.49
C SER A 120 -12.12 -13.17 -9.77
N GLU A 121 -13.36 -13.04 -10.24
CA GLU A 121 -14.07 -14.20 -10.75
C GLU A 121 -13.37 -14.63 -12.05
N ASN A 122 -12.85 -15.87 -12.09
CA ASN A 122 -12.39 -16.44 -13.34
C ASN A 122 -13.63 -16.68 -14.20
N LYS A 123 -13.86 -15.82 -15.20
CA LYS A 123 -14.76 -16.19 -16.30
C LYS A 123 -14.12 -17.39 -16.99
N LYS A 124 -14.69 -18.58 -16.74
CA LYS A 124 -14.42 -19.78 -17.55
C LYS A 124 -14.84 -19.54 -18.99
#